data_AF-B0W571-F1
#
_entry.id   AF-B0W571-F1
#
_cell.length_a   1.000
_cell.length_b   1.000
_cell.length_c   1.000
_cell.angle_alpha   90.00
_cell.angle_beta   90.00
_cell.angle_gamma   90.00
#
_symmetry.space_group_name_H-M   'P 1'
#
loop_
_entity.id
_entity.type
_entity.pdbx_description
1 polymer ?
#
loop_
_entity_poly.entity_id
_entity_poly.type
_entity_poly.pdbx_seq_one_letter_code
_entity_poly.pdbx_strand_id
1 'polypeptide(L)'
;MGVQGLYTLARSDIPGGCTPINMRAEIRKYDGTPTIVIYYRSLFEPLNQRDLAGTLCGGRYELAFQIMDRFLKRLTQLGAQLVFFGTGPSRRSDRITKDSNRKYHEDWLKIVDLVDKGTDIDKICKGRVPDNTNYPVKLLAKRYGQFRVPTEGDCKKEMVAYAESVGALAIISNNSDFMVFEGSWRFWCSKRIDFEKLTAEEFDRSAVRQHLGLQTIQQMAILGTLASGNVFLRSEETFSFLAGHSNSPEGKLGSVAEFVRRPHDDVLVDIFGLAANAGDLRERFQKGLDFYGTEGSLSDGLDLNLFKEQDFHKMWTGFPIEIIDCRVELRHDGPSYLTLSIRLLLRAAAIIGYHRQPKHTDHEFLLFKKHDSDYTEEIHPLTFPQHVVPPSLEAMFSEDPATRINLADTKLQLYCWIISDSLDHRKLASIPPKLMPTVAAIYLLAEAQLIDLFEADLLLEVAYQIAFQAYDMFRIRYPKRLDPRAFRVALFYATICRYTTKALTAVGLDTCQYPGYPLFDGVLFHNLYRKWARGLGEIETIEQWRIYADIFVEP
;
A
#
# COMPACT_ATOMS: atom_id res chain seq x y z
N MET A 1 3.93 -1.17 14.26
CA MET A 1 3.45 0.21 14.14
C MET A 1 2.68 0.55 15.40
N GLY A 2 2.62 1.84 15.77
CA GLY A 2 1.92 2.32 16.97
C GLY A 2 2.83 2.60 18.17
N VAL A 3 2.26 2.47 19.36
CA VAL A 3 2.99 2.47 20.65
C VAL A 3 4.13 1.45 20.63
N GLN A 4 5.36 1.93 20.81
CA GLN A 4 6.56 1.09 20.75
C GLN A 4 6.59 0.10 21.92
N GLY A 5 6.98 -1.16 21.68
CA GLY A 5 7.03 -2.21 22.71
C GLY A 5 5.68 -2.83 23.08
N LEU A 6 4.55 -2.13 22.86
CA LEU A 6 3.25 -2.53 23.44
C LEU A 6 2.73 -3.86 22.91
N TYR A 7 2.93 -4.11 21.60
CA TYR A 7 2.59 -5.39 20.98
C TYR A 7 3.38 -6.55 21.60
N THR A 8 4.68 -6.38 21.82
CA THR A 8 5.54 -7.43 22.38
C THR A 8 5.16 -7.71 23.83
N LEU A 9 5.03 -6.65 24.64
CA LEU A 9 4.61 -6.74 26.04
C LEU A 9 3.28 -7.50 26.18
N ALA A 10 2.24 -7.05 25.47
CA ALA A 10 0.91 -7.63 25.58
C ALA A 10 0.84 -9.09 25.15
N ARG A 11 1.73 -9.50 24.23
CA ARG A 11 1.80 -10.86 23.73
C ARG A 11 2.60 -11.80 24.63
N SER A 12 3.75 -11.34 25.12
CA SER A 12 4.75 -12.20 25.77
C SER A 12 4.63 -12.19 27.30
N ASP A 13 4.30 -11.03 27.87
CA ASP A 13 4.53 -10.78 29.30
C ASP A 13 3.22 -10.60 30.09
N ILE A 14 2.10 -10.32 29.41
CA ILE A 14 0.79 -10.10 30.05
C ILE A 14 -0.04 -11.39 29.97
N PRO A 15 -0.31 -12.07 31.10
CA PRO A 15 -1.25 -13.20 31.11
C PRO A 15 -2.63 -12.78 30.61
N GLY A 16 -3.14 -13.45 29.58
CA GLY A 16 -4.40 -13.08 28.94
C GLY A 16 -4.37 -11.82 28.08
N GLY A 17 -3.22 -11.15 27.95
CA GLY A 17 -3.09 -9.94 27.12
C GLY A 17 -3.25 -10.19 25.63
N CYS A 18 -3.01 -11.43 25.18
CA CYS A 18 -3.21 -11.87 23.81
C CYS A 18 -3.77 -13.29 23.78
N THR A 19 -4.84 -13.51 23.00
CA THR A 19 -5.46 -14.84 22.85
C THR A 19 -5.72 -15.18 21.38
N PRO A 20 -5.51 -16.44 20.95
CA PRO A 20 -5.90 -16.85 19.61
C PRO A 20 -7.42 -16.95 19.50
N ILE A 21 -7.99 -16.42 18.42
CA ILE A 21 -9.42 -16.45 18.16
C ILE A 21 -9.74 -17.13 16.84
N ASN A 22 -10.95 -17.69 16.77
CA ASN A 22 -11.52 -18.22 15.54
C ASN A 22 -12.60 -17.25 15.06
N MET A 23 -12.31 -16.48 14.00
CA MET A 23 -13.23 -15.45 13.50
C MET A 23 -14.60 -16.02 13.15
N ARG A 24 -14.65 -17.23 12.59
CA ARG A 24 -15.93 -17.88 12.27
C ARG A 24 -16.76 -18.11 13.52
N ALA A 25 -16.16 -18.56 14.61
CA ALA A 25 -16.87 -18.74 15.87
C ALA A 25 -17.36 -17.40 16.41
N GLU A 26 -16.53 -16.37 16.38
CA GLU A 26 -16.88 -15.05 16.92
C GLU A 26 -17.96 -14.34 16.10
N ILE A 27 -17.92 -14.43 14.76
CA ILE A 27 -18.97 -13.93 13.86
C ILE A 27 -20.31 -14.60 14.16
N ARG A 28 -20.33 -15.92 14.41
CA ARG A 28 -21.56 -16.67 14.68
C ARG A 28 -22.16 -16.42 16.07
N LYS A 29 -21.34 -16.04 17.04
CA LYS A 29 -21.77 -15.70 18.40
C LYS A 29 -22.32 -14.28 18.49
N TYR A 30 -22.02 -13.43 17.51
CA TYR A 30 -22.36 -12.03 17.53
C TYR A 30 -23.87 -11.86 17.34
N ASP A 31 -24.50 -11.09 18.24
CA ASP A 31 -25.93 -10.78 18.15
C ASP A 31 -26.13 -9.62 17.17
N GLY A 32 -26.96 -9.83 16.14
CA GLY A 32 -27.15 -8.89 15.04
C GLY A 32 -26.21 -9.12 13.84
N THR A 33 -25.93 -8.06 13.09
CA THR A 33 -25.08 -8.15 11.88
C THR A 33 -23.62 -7.83 12.25
N PRO A 34 -22.69 -8.80 12.19
CA PRO A 34 -21.32 -8.58 12.61
C PRO A 34 -20.57 -7.69 11.62
N THR A 35 -20.30 -6.46 12.02
CA THR A 35 -19.45 -5.53 11.23
C THR A 35 -18.00 -5.67 11.62
N ILE A 36 -17.11 -5.87 10.64
CA ILE A 36 -15.66 -5.95 10.83
C ILE A 36 -15.04 -4.75 10.11
N VAL A 37 -14.39 -3.89 10.88
CA VAL A 37 -13.68 -2.71 10.38
C VAL A 37 -12.23 -3.08 10.14
N ILE A 38 -11.67 -2.81 8.97
CA ILE A 38 -10.36 -3.32 8.54
C ILE A 38 -9.49 -2.19 8.03
N TYR A 39 -8.30 -2.01 8.63
CA TYR A 39 -7.28 -1.17 8.00
C TYR A 39 -6.65 -1.95 6.85
N TYR A 40 -6.99 -1.63 5.59
CA TYR A 40 -6.65 -2.52 4.47
C TYR A 40 -5.14 -2.74 4.30
N ARG A 41 -4.32 -1.72 4.60
CA ARG A 41 -2.85 -1.84 4.50
C ARG A 41 -2.27 -2.84 5.51
N SER A 42 -2.98 -3.12 6.59
CA SER A 42 -2.55 -4.11 7.59
C SER A 42 -2.58 -5.55 7.06
N LEU A 43 -3.22 -5.80 5.91
CA LEU A 43 -3.30 -7.12 5.28
C LEU A 43 -2.11 -7.45 4.38
N PHE A 44 -1.28 -6.48 3.99
CA PHE A 44 -0.11 -6.74 3.13
C PHE A 44 0.97 -7.54 3.86
N GLU A 45 1.32 -7.16 5.09
CA GLU A 45 2.34 -7.84 5.89
C GLU A 45 2.09 -9.36 6.02
N PRO A 46 0.94 -9.83 6.54
CA PRO A 46 0.67 -11.27 6.62
C PRO A 46 0.56 -11.96 5.26
N LEU A 47 0.13 -11.24 4.21
CA LEU A 47 0.07 -11.78 2.86
C LEU A 47 1.47 -12.02 2.28
N ASN A 48 2.41 -11.11 2.53
CA ASN A 48 3.80 -11.23 2.14
C ASN A 48 4.53 -12.32 2.94
N GLN A 49 4.31 -12.39 4.26
CA GLN A 49 4.95 -13.39 5.13
C GLN A 49 4.63 -14.84 4.73
N ARG A 50 3.50 -15.07 4.08
CA ARG A 50 3.14 -16.40 3.54
C ARG A 50 3.99 -16.83 2.35
N ASP A 51 4.59 -15.88 1.63
CA ASP A 51 5.32 -16.15 0.39
C ASP A 51 6.47 -15.14 0.18
N LEU A 52 7.39 -15.07 1.15
CA LEU A 52 8.53 -14.15 1.09
C LEU A 52 9.41 -14.40 -0.14
N ALA A 53 9.61 -15.66 -0.52
CA ALA A 53 10.36 -16.03 -1.71
C ALA A 53 9.67 -15.53 -2.99
N GLY A 54 8.35 -15.61 -3.07
CA GLY A 54 7.58 -15.08 -4.20
C GLY A 54 7.63 -13.55 -4.24
N THR A 55 7.61 -12.88 -3.08
CA THR A 55 7.83 -11.44 -2.99
C THR A 55 9.20 -11.02 -3.51
N LEU A 56 10.27 -11.78 -3.18
CA LEU A 56 11.61 -11.55 -3.74
C LEU A 56 11.68 -11.78 -5.26
N CYS A 57 10.80 -12.61 -5.82
CA CYS A 57 10.71 -12.83 -7.28
C CYS A 57 9.97 -11.69 -8.02
N GLY A 58 9.56 -10.61 -7.34
CA GLY A 58 8.73 -9.54 -7.92
C GLY A 58 7.23 -9.67 -7.60
N GLY A 59 6.84 -10.72 -6.88
CA GLY A 59 5.48 -10.97 -6.42
C GLY A 59 4.72 -12.02 -7.26
N ARG A 60 3.75 -12.67 -6.62
CA ARG A 60 2.84 -13.65 -7.24
C ARG A 60 1.41 -13.15 -7.14
N TYR A 61 1.05 -12.23 -8.05
CA TYR A 61 -0.14 -11.40 -7.91
C TYR A 61 -1.45 -12.20 -7.96
N GLU A 62 -1.53 -13.19 -8.84
CA GLU A 62 -2.71 -14.06 -8.96
C GLU A 62 -2.88 -14.96 -7.72
N LEU A 63 -1.78 -15.50 -7.17
CA LEU A 63 -1.83 -16.26 -5.91
C LEU A 63 -2.31 -15.37 -4.75
N ALA A 64 -1.75 -14.17 -4.63
CA ALA A 64 -2.14 -13.19 -3.63
C ALA A 64 -3.64 -12.81 -3.76
N PHE A 65 -4.12 -12.63 -5.00
CA PHE A 65 -5.52 -12.38 -5.31
C PHE A 65 -6.41 -13.53 -4.83
N GLN A 66 -6.10 -14.77 -5.19
CA GLN A 66 -6.92 -15.94 -4.82
C GLN A 66 -6.94 -16.21 -3.30
N ILE A 67 -5.84 -15.96 -2.60
CA ILE A 67 -5.80 -16.07 -1.13
C ILE A 67 -6.73 -15.03 -0.51
N MET A 68 -6.61 -13.77 -0.91
CA MET A 68 -7.39 -12.67 -0.34
C MET A 68 -8.86 -12.75 -0.74
N ASP A 69 -9.17 -13.10 -1.99
CA ASP A 69 -10.54 -13.27 -2.49
C ASP A 69 -11.27 -14.35 -1.68
N ARG A 70 -10.65 -15.53 -1.49
CA ARG A 70 -11.22 -16.61 -0.66
C ARG A 70 -11.40 -16.18 0.80
N PHE A 71 -10.46 -15.43 1.37
CA PHE A 71 -10.55 -14.95 2.74
C PHE A 71 -11.75 -14.02 2.93
N LEU A 72 -11.85 -12.95 2.14
CA LEU A 72 -12.93 -11.96 2.25
C LEU A 72 -14.29 -12.55 1.88
N LYS A 73 -14.35 -13.40 0.85
CA LYS A 73 -15.55 -14.15 0.47
C LYS A 73 -16.05 -15.02 1.62
N ARG A 74 -15.16 -15.70 2.34
CA ARG A 74 -15.57 -16.54 3.47
C ARG A 74 -16.07 -15.74 4.66
N LEU A 75 -15.53 -14.56 4.92
CA LEU A 75 -16.06 -13.67 5.97
C LEU A 75 -17.47 -13.17 5.62
N THR A 76 -17.66 -12.70 4.38
CA THR A 76 -18.98 -12.21 3.91
C THR A 76 -20.02 -13.33 3.85
N GLN A 77 -19.64 -14.55 3.44
CA GLN A 77 -20.52 -15.74 3.48
C GLN A 77 -20.93 -16.16 4.90
N LEU A 78 -20.18 -15.75 5.93
CA LEU A 78 -20.57 -15.96 7.33
C LEU A 78 -21.53 -14.87 7.84
N GLY A 79 -21.93 -13.91 7.00
CA GLY A 79 -22.81 -12.81 7.35
C GLY A 79 -22.10 -11.53 7.82
N ALA A 80 -20.76 -11.50 7.76
CA ALA A 80 -20.02 -10.32 8.19
C ALA A 80 -20.11 -9.17 7.16
N GLN A 81 -20.43 -7.98 7.63
CA GLN A 81 -20.26 -6.74 6.86
C GLN A 81 -18.82 -6.27 6.99
N LEU A 82 -18.16 -6.04 5.86
CA LEU A 82 -16.76 -5.60 5.83
C LEU A 82 -16.68 -4.13 5.50
N VAL A 83 -15.96 -3.37 6.32
CA VAL A 83 -15.72 -1.94 6.10
C VAL A 83 -14.23 -1.68 6.15
N PHE A 84 -13.66 -1.28 5.02
CA PHE A 84 -12.25 -1.05 4.86
C PHE A 84 -11.93 0.43 4.94
N PHE A 85 -10.84 0.77 5.64
CA PHE A 85 -10.33 2.12 5.72
C PHE A 85 -8.98 2.24 5.01
N GLY A 86 -8.92 3.17 4.06
CA GLY A 86 -7.73 3.62 3.37
C GLY A 86 -6.93 4.65 4.17
N THR A 87 -5.69 4.89 3.76
CA THR A 87 -4.89 5.98 4.33
C THR A 87 -5.43 7.30 3.78
N GLY A 88 -5.76 8.26 4.64
CA GLY A 88 -6.14 9.63 4.21
C GLY A 88 -4.93 10.42 3.67
N PRO A 89 -5.14 11.62 3.11
CA PRO A 89 -4.04 12.48 2.68
C PRO A 89 -3.19 12.89 3.89
N SER A 90 -1.95 12.42 3.97
CA SER A 90 -1.02 12.82 5.03
C SER A 90 -0.36 14.15 4.68
N ARG A 91 -0.56 15.18 5.52
CA ARG A 91 0.10 16.49 5.36
C ARG A 91 1.60 16.50 5.73
N ARG A 92 2.18 15.38 6.18
CA ARG A 92 3.55 15.34 6.70
C ARG A 92 4.43 14.36 5.91
N SER A 93 5.17 14.92 4.96
CA SER A 93 6.20 14.26 4.15
C SER A 93 7.31 13.66 5.02
N ASP A 94 7.85 14.42 5.98
CA ASP A 94 9.06 14.07 6.77
C ASP A 94 9.11 12.68 7.42
N ARG A 95 7.99 12.16 7.92
CA ARG A 95 7.97 10.82 8.53
C ARG A 95 7.94 9.73 7.47
N ILE A 96 7.13 9.93 6.43
CA ILE A 96 6.99 9.00 5.32
C ILE A 96 8.32 8.88 4.59
N THR A 97 9.02 10.00 4.42
CA THR A 97 10.35 10.05 3.81
C THR A 97 11.39 9.32 4.66
N LYS A 98 11.47 9.58 5.97
CA LYS A 98 12.39 8.86 6.88
C LYS A 98 12.14 7.34 6.91
N ASP A 99 10.89 6.91 7.04
CA ASP A 99 10.54 5.48 7.07
C ASP A 99 10.88 4.79 5.75
N SER A 100 10.69 5.48 4.63
CA SER A 100 10.95 4.96 3.29
C SER A 100 12.45 4.93 2.99
N ASN A 101 13.22 5.93 3.41
CA ASN A 101 14.69 5.92 3.37
C ASN A 101 15.23 4.72 4.14
N ARG A 102 14.77 4.51 5.38
CA ARG A 102 15.18 3.36 6.17
C ARG A 102 14.90 2.04 5.44
N LYS A 103 13.67 1.84 4.93
CA LYS A 103 13.32 0.61 4.19
C LYS A 103 14.21 0.41 2.96
N TYR A 104 14.52 1.48 2.24
CA TYR A 104 15.38 1.41 1.08
C TYR A 104 16.83 1.05 1.45
N HIS A 105 17.43 1.79 2.38
CA HIS A 105 18.84 1.62 2.75
C HIS A 105 19.12 0.40 3.62
N GLU A 106 18.32 0.20 4.67
CA GLU A 106 18.58 -0.82 5.68
C GLU A 106 18.04 -2.19 5.29
N ASP A 107 16.99 -2.25 4.47
CA ASP A 107 16.33 -3.51 4.12
C ASP A 107 16.55 -3.85 2.65
N TRP A 108 16.20 -2.94 1.74
CA TRP A 108 16.18 -3.25 0.30
C TRP A 108 17.56 -3.37 -0.35
N LEU A 109 18.47 -2.40 -0.16
CA LEU A 109 19.81 -2.45 -0.77
C LEU A 109 20.58 -3.71 -0.36
N LYS A 110 20.41 -4.17 0.88
CA LYS A 110 21.02 -5.43 1.35
C LYS A 110 20.51 -6.63 0.57
N ILE A 111 19.23 -6.67 0.23
CA ILE A 111 18.65 -7.75 -0.60
C ILE A 111 19.27 -7.72 -1.99
N VAL A 112 19.34 -6.55 -2.62
CA VAL A 112 19.96 -6.39 -3.94
C VAL A 112 21.40 -6.92 -3.93
N ASP A 113 22.21 -6.49 -2.96
CA ASP A 113 23.60 -6.93 -2.82
C ASP A 113 23.73 -8.44 -2.57
N LEU A 114 22.77 -9.05 -1.86
CA LEU A 114 22.75 -10.50 -1.65
C LEU A 114 22.37 -11.27 -2.92
N VAL A 115 21.44 -10.73 -3.73
CA VAL A 115 21.09 -11.29 -5.05
C VAL A 115 22.28 -11.22 -5.99
N ASP A 116 22.98 -10.09 -6.05
CA ASP A 116 24.16 -9.90 -6.90
C ASP A 116 25.30 -10.86 -6.52
N LYS A 117 25.43 -11.19 -5.23
CA LYS A 117 26.36 -12.23 -4.73
C LYS A 117 25.91 -13.67 -5.02
N GLY A 118 24.73 -13.87 -5.63
CA GLY A 118 24.18 -15.19 -5.89
C GLY A 118 23.75 -15.94 -4.63
N THR A 119 23.33 -15.22 -3.59
CA THR A 119 22.88 -15.81 -2.32
C THR A 119 21.62 -16.64 -2.54
N ASP A 120 21.51 -17.74 -1.82
CA ASP A 120 20.32 -18.60 -1.85
C ASP A 120 19.08 -17.86 -1.30
N ILE A 121 17.94 -17.98 -1.98
CA ILE A 121 16.72 -17.25 -1.66
C ILE A 121 16.24 -17.55 -0.22
N ASP A 122 16.40 -18.78 0.26
CA ASP A 122 15.98 -19.18 1.61
C ASP A 122 16.82 -18.47 2.68
N LYS A 123 18.07 -18.11 2.35
CA LYS A 123 18.92 -17.31 3.25
C LYS A 123 18.49 -15.84 3.25
N ILE A 124 18.12 -15.29 2.09
CA ILE A 124 17.63 -13.91 1.99
C ILE A 124 16.32 -13.77 2.76
N CYS A 125 15.41 -14.73 2.65
CA CYS A 125 14.11 -14.77 3.35
C CYS A 125 14.22 -14.81 4.89
N LYS A 126 15.37 -15.18 5.46
CA LYS A 126 15.60 -15.09 6.92
C LYS A 126 15.84 -13.66 7.40
N GLY A 127 16.22 -12.77 6.47
CA GLY A 127 16.34 -11.34 6.73
C GLY A 127 14.99 -10.62 6.66
N ARG A 128 15.04 -9.29 6.68
CA ARG A 128 13.85 -8.46 6.55
C ARG A 128 13.56 -8.20 5.07
N VAL A 129 12.45 -8.74 4.57
CA VAL A 129 11.96 -8.48 3.21
C VAL A 129 10.86 -7.42 3.27
N PRO A 130 10.99 -6.28 2.55
CA PRO A 130 9.92 -5.29 2.48
C PRO A 130 8.63 -5.88 1.88
N ASP A 131 7.49 -5.46 2.43
CA ASP A 131 6.18 -5.90 1.93
C ASP A 131 5.94 -5.43 0.50
N ASN A 132 5.40 -6.31 -0.35
CA ASN A 132 4.83 -5.94 -1.62
C ASN A 132 3.43 -5.32 -1.40
N THR A 133 3.35 -4.00 -1.54
CA THR A 133 2.12 -3.21 -1.41
C THR A 133 1.36 -3.05 -2.73
N ASN A 134 1.85 -3.63 -3.83
CA ASN A 134 1.19 -3.60 -5.14
C ASN A 134 0.15 -4.72 -5.30
N TYR A 135 0.02 -5.64 -4.33
CA TYR A 135 -0.98 -6.70 -4.40
C TYR A 135 -2.41 -6.15 -4.46
N PRO A 136 -3.36 -6.85 -5.13
CA PRO A 136 -4.72 -6.38 -5.40
C PRO A 136 -5.66 -6.36 -4.18
N VAL A 137 -5.12 -6.12 -2.97
CA VAL A 137 -5.90 -6.08 -1.72
C VAL A 137 -6.99 -5.01 -1.78
N LYS A 138 -6.68 -3.82 -2.31
CA LYS A 138 -7.64 -2.72 -2.42
C LYS A 138 -8.79 -3.03 -3.39
N LEU A 139 -8.47 -3.68 -4.52
CA LEU A 139 -9.48 -4.12 -5.49
C LEU A 139 -10.49 -5.08 -4.84
N LEU A 140 -9.98 -6.05 -4.08
CA LEU A 140 -10.82 -7.03 -3.37
C LEU A 140 -11.57 -6.40 -2.18
N ALA A 141 -10.97 -5.44 -1.48
CA ALA A 141 -11.63 -4.68 -0.43
C ALA A 141 -12.90 -3.97 -0.95
N LYS A 142 -12.80 -3.28 -2.10
CA LYS A 142 -13.96 -2.64 -2.76
C LYS A 142 -15.02 -3.64 -3.25
N ARG A 143 -14.60 -4.86 -3.62
CA ARG A 143 -15.51 -5.90 -4.09
C ARG A 143 -16.37 -6.48 -2.97
N TYR A 144 -15.77 -6.72 -1.79
CA TYR A 144 -16.40 -7.44 -0.69
C TYR A 144 -16.95 -6.55 0.43
N GLY A 145 -16.69 -5.25 0.39
CA GLY A 145 -17.10 -4.35 1.45
C GLY A 145 -17.11 -2.89 1.06
N GLN A 146 -17.55 -2.05 1.99
CA GLN A 146 -17.46 -0.61 1.83
C GLN A 146 -16.01 -0.17 1.97
N PHE A 147 -15.52 0.68 1.06
CA PHE A 147 -14.18 1.25 1.15
C PHE A 147 -14.27 2.74 1.47
N ARG A 148 -13.72 3.14 2.62
CA ARG A 148 -13.70 4.52 3.12
C ARG A 148 -12.28 5.07 3.07
N VAL A 149 -12.15 6.35 2.78
CA VAL A 149 -10.87 7.08 2.88
C VAL A 149 -11.14 8.37 3.64
N PRO A 150 -10.44 8.60 4.76
CA PRO A 150 -10.53 9.87 5.48
C PRO A 150 -10.15 11.04 4.58
N THR A 151 -10.97 12.08 4.54
CA THR A 151 -10.66 13.35 3.85
C THR A 151 -9.83 14.27 4.73
N GLU A 152 -10.10 14.25 6.04
CA GLU A 152 -9.46 15.04 7.07
C GLU A 152 -9.18 14.17 8.31
N GLY A 153 -8.15 14.51 9.09
CA GLY A 153 -7.84 13.82 10.33
C GLY A 153 -7.05 12.51 10.19
N ASP A 154 -6.94 11.75 11.30
CA ASP A 154 -6.19 10.49 11.36
C ASP A 154 -7.13 9.30 11.13
N CYS A 155 -6.78 8.46 10.15
CA CYS A 155 -7.50 7.24 9.77
C CYS A 155 -7.86 6.34 10.95
N LYS A 156 -6.98 6.20 11.94
CA LYS A 156 -7.23 5.32 13.10
C LYS A 156 -8.35 5.87 13.98
N LYS A 157 -8.40 7.19 14.17
CA LYS A 157 -9.46 7.83 14.96
C LYS A 157 -10.81 7.69 14.27
N GLU A 158 -10.85 7.88 12.95
CA GLU A 158 -12.08 7.68 12.17
C GLU A 158 -12.55 6.23 12.18
N MET A 159 -11.62 5.27 12.10
CA MET A 159 -11.93 3.84 12.23
C MET A 159 -12.59 3.52 13.58
N VAL A 160 -12.06 4.06 14.68
CA VAL A 160 -12.62 3.85 16.02
C VAL A 160 -14.00 4.49 16.14
N ALA A 161 -14.15 5.75 15.70
CA ALA A 161 -15.44 6.45 15.73
C ALA A 161 -16.51 5.70 14.90
N TYR A 162 -16.13 5.19 13.73
CA TYR A 162 -17.02 4.39 12.90
C TYR A 162 -17.36 3.05 13.54
N ALA A 163 -16.36 2.36 14.10
CA ALA A 163 -16.57 1.08 14.78
C ALA A 163 -17.56 1.22 15.94
N GLU A 164 -17.45 2.27 16.75
CA GLU A 164 -18.44 2.55 17.81
C GLU A 164 -19.83 2.88 17.26
N SER A 165 -19.92 3.74 16.24
CA SER A 165 -21.21 4.21 15.74
C SER A 165 -22.09 3.11 15.14
N VAL A 166 -21.47 2.03 14.63
CA VAL A 166 -22.17 0.87 14.07
C VAL A 166 -22.16 -0.34 15.00
N GLY A 167 -21.61 -0.21 16.22
CA GLY A 167 -21.43 -1.32 17.15
C GLY A 167 -20.59 -2.46 16.57
N ALA A 168 -19.49 -2.16 15.87
CA ALA A 168 -18.70 -3.17 15.18
C ALA A 168 -18.23 -4.31 16.10
N LEU A 169 -18.22 -5.54 15.58
CA LEU A 169 -17.67 -6.71 16.26
C LEU A 169 -16.18 -6.52 16.55
N ALA A 170 -15.42 -6.11 15.54
CA ALA A 170 -13.97 -6.02 15.64
C ALA A 170 -13.34 -5.00 14.69
N ILE A 171 -12.16 -4.53 15.09
CA ILE A 171 -11.21 -3.83 14.22
C ILE A 171 -10.02 -4.76 13.91
N ILE A 172 -9.72 -4.94 12.63
CA ILE A 172 -8.51 -5.64 12.16
C ILE A 172 -7.42 -4.63 11.80
N SER A 173 -6.27 -4.72 12.49
CA SER A 173 -5.09 -3.89 12.22
C SER A 173 -3.80 -4.52 12.77
N ASN A 174 -2.62 -4.04 12.35
CA ASN A 174 -1.31 -4.37 12.94
C ASN A 174 -0.71 -3.20 13.74
N ASN A 175 -1.51 -2.17 14.03
CA ASN A 175 -1.11 -1.02 14.81
C ASN A 175 -1.50 -1.18 16.29
N SER A 176 -0.52 -1.10 17.20
CA SER A 176 -0.74 -1.20 18.65
C SER A 176 -1.50 -0.02 19.27
N ASP A 177 -1.69 1.09 18.55
CA ASP A 177 -2.51 2.22 19.01
C ASP A 177 -3.95 1.78 19.34
N PHE A 178 -4.47 0.76 18.65
CA PHE A 178 -5.79 0.18 18.93
C PHE A 178 -5.89 -0.50 20.30
N MET A 179 -4.79 -0.72 21.02
CA MET A 179 -4.83 -1.15 22.42
C MET A 179 -5.05 0.02 23.40
N VAL A 180 -4.82 1.26 22.96
CA VAL A 180 -4.97 2.47 23.78
C VAL A 180 -6.37 3.06 23.62
N PHE A 181 -6.93 3.02 22.42
CA PHE A 181 -8.28 3.49 22.14
C PHE A 181 -9.33 2.76 22.97
N GLU A 182 -10.30 3.52 23.47
CA GLU A 182 -11.50 2.98 24.10
C GLU A 182 -12.55 2.60 23.04
N GLY A 183 -13.46 1.70 23.42
CA GLY A 183 -14.57 1.26 22.57
C GLY A 183 -15.16 -0.08 22.98
N SER A 184 -16.29 -0.44 22.39
CA SER A 184 -16.99 -1.72 22.55
C SER A 184 -16.50 -2.83 21.60
N TRP A 185 -15.75 -2.47 20.54
CA TRP A 185 -15.22 -3.42 19.54
C TRP A 185 -14.01 -4.23 20.04
N ARG A 186 -13.73 -5.35 19.39
CA ARG A 186 -12.56 -6.21 19.70
C ARG A 186 -11.37 -5.89 18.81
N PHE A 187 -10.15 -5.94 19.35
CA PHE A 187 -8.95 -5.71 18.56
C PHE A 187 -8.37 -7.02 18.03
N TRP A 188 -8.52 -7.28 16.73
CA TRP A 188 -7.94 -8.44 16.07
C TRP A 188 -6.67 -8.05 15.30
N CYS A 189 -5.53 -8.59 15.71
CA CYS A 189 -4.25 -8.27 15.11
C CYS A 189 -4.05 -9.00 13.77
N SER A 190 -3.75 -8.24 12.72
CA SER A 190 -3.53 -8.81 11.38
C SER A 190 -2.17 -9.50 11.22
N LYS A 191 -1.17 -9.21 12.08
CA LYS A 191 0.20 -9.75 11.93
C LYS A 191 0.26 -11.27 11.90
N ARG A 192 -0.66 -11.96 12.58
CA ARG A 192 -0.74 -13.41 12.64
C ARG A 192 -2.10 -13.95 12.20
N ILE A 193 -2.71 -13.26 11.24
CA ILE A 193 -3.93 -13.73 10.61
C ILE A 193 -3.63 -14.96 9.74
N ASP A 194 -4.41 -16.01 9.90
CA ASP A 194 -4.45 -17.14 8.98
C ASP A 194 -5.67 -17.00 8.08
N PHE A 195 -5.44 -16.58 6.84
CA PHE A 195 -6.49 -16.37 5.84
C PHE A 195 -7.29 -17.64 5.52
N GLU A 196 -6.70 -18.84 5.70
CA GLU A 196 -7.38 -20.10 5.39
C GLU A 196 -8.16 -20.64 6.59
N LYS A 197 -7.57 -20.56 7.79
CA LYS A 197 -8.24 -21.03 9.01
C LYS A 197 -9.23 -20.03 9.58
N LEU A 198 -9.19 -18.77 9.12
CA LEU A 198 -9.93 -17.64 9.68
C LEU A 198 -9.63 -17.48 11.18
N THR A 199 -8.34 -17.53 11.52
CA THR A 199 -7.86 -17.31 12.89
C THR A 199 -7.00 -16.05 12.93
N ALA A 200 -7.04 -15.35 14.06
CA ALA A 200 -6.14 -14.24 14.36
C ALA A 200 -5.85 -14.23 15.86
N GLU A 201 -5.13 -13.21 16.29
CA GLU A 201 -4.89 -12.94 17.70
C GLU A 201 -5.70 -11.73 18.13
N GLU A 202 -6.37 -11.86 19.26
CA GLU A 202 -7.07 -10.78 19.91
C GLU A 202 -6.23 -10.23 21.06
N PHE A 203 -6.15 -8.91 21.15
CA PHE A 203 -5.48 -8.22 22.24
C PHE A 203 -6.51 -7.66 23.21
N ASP A 204 -6.33 -7.97 24.50
CA ASP A 204 -7.22 -7.52 25.57
C ASP A 204 -6.73 -6.17 26.14
N ARG A 205 -7.49 -5.12 25.82
CA ARG A 205 -7.22 -3.75 26.28
C ARG A 205 -7.30 -3.61 27.79
N SER A 206 -8.21 -4.34 28.44
CA SER A 206 -8.39 -4.32 29.90
C SER A 206 -7.22 -5.00 30.60
N ALA A 207 -6.77 -6.15 30.09
CA ALA A 207 -5.60 -6.85 30.63
C ALA A 207 -4.34 -5.99 30.50
N VAL A 208 -4.14 -5.32 29.35
CA VAL A 208 -3.03 -4.39 29.13
C VAL A 208 -3.05 -3.25 30.13
N ARG A 209 -4.20 -2.58 30.27
CA ARG A 209 -4.38 -1.46 31.20
C ARG A 209 -4.14 -1.88 32.66
N GLN A 210 -4.69 -3.03 33.06
CA GLN A 210 -4.54 -3.57 34.41
C GLN A 210 -3.08 -3.93 34.72
N HIS A 211 -2.38 -4.58 33.79
CA HIS A 211 -0.98 -4.97 33.97
C HIS A 211 -0.06 -3.75 34.13
N LEU A 212 -0.32 -2.69 33.38
CA LEU A 212 0.42 -1.42 33.49
C LEU A 212 0.00 -0.59 34.72
N GLY A 213 -1.03 -1.02 35.45
CA GLY A 213 -1.55 -0.33 36.64
C GLY A 213 -2.21 1.02 36.33
N LEU A 214 -2.63 1.26 35.09
CA LEU A 214 -3.25 2.51 34.66
C LEU A 214 -4.75 2.43 34.91
N GLN A 215 -5.30 3.35 35.70
CA GLN A 215 -6.69 3.28 36.16
C GLN A 215 -7.65 4.04 35.24
N THR A 216 -7.16 5.07 34.54
CA THR A 216 -7.99 5.93 33.70
C THR A 216 -7.61 5.83 32.22
N ILE A 217 -8.57 6.14 31.35
CA ILE A 217 -8.31 6.27 29.90
C ILE A 217 -7.31 7.41 29.64
N GLN A 218 -7.38 8.49 30.42
CA GLN A 218 -6.43 9.60 30.31
C GLN A 218 -4.99 9.15 30.58
N GLN A 219 -4.77 8.27 31.55
CA GLN A 219 -3.44 7.67 31.78
C GLN A 219 -2.98 6.80 30.60
N MET A 220 -3.88 6.00 30.03
CA MET A 220 -3.58 5.24 28.80
C MET A 220 -3.26 6.17 27.62
N ALA A 221 -3.99 7.29 27.48
CA ALA A 221 -3.72 8.30 26.46
C ALA A 221 -2.36 8.95 26.65
N ILE A 222 -1.98 9.35 27.88
CA ILE A 222 -0.65 9.91 28.17
C ILE A 222 0.45 8.90 27.84
N LEU A 223 0.31 7.64 28.29
CA LEU A 223 1.24 6.57 27.94
C LEU A 223 1.36 6.44 26.42
N GLY A 224 0.23 6.36 25.73
CA GLY A 224 0.15 6.30 24.29
C GLY A 224 0.87 7.47 23.65
N THR A 225 0.66 8.70 24.12
CA THR A 225 1.28 9.92 23.59
C THR A 225 2.79 9.93 23.77
N LEU A 226 3.30 9.48 24.91
CA LEU A 226 4.73 9.47 25.25
C LEU A 226 5.50 8.30 24.64
N ALA A 227 4.88 7.11 24.60
CA ALA A 227 5.53 5.87 24.18
C ALA A 227 5.26 5.50 22.71
N SER A 228 4.32 6.17 22.05
CA SER A 228 4.22 6.05 20.59
C SER A 228 5.23 6.96 19.93
N GLY A 229 5.90 6.43 18.90
CA GLY A 229 6.48 7.28 17.87
C GLY A 229 5.35 7.84 17.01
N ASN A 230 4.37 8.53 17.61
CA ASN A 230 3.23 9.13 16.92
C ASN A 230 3.67 10.38 16.17
N VAL A 231 2.73 11.00 15.47
CA VAL A 231 2.97 12.20 14.67
C VAL A 231 3.14 13.43 15.57
N PHE A 232 2.79 13.34 16.86
CA PHE A 232 2.65 14.49 17.74
C PHE A 232 3.95 14.84 18.46
N LEU A 233 4.61 13.87 19.10
CA LEU A 233 5.91 14.05 19.72
C LEU A 233 6.98 13.32 18.91
N ARG A 234 8.12 13.97 18.66
CA ARG A 234 9.22 13.35 17.93
C ARG A 234 9.98 12.42 18.87
N SER A 235 10.39 11.25 18.36
CA SER A 235 11.11 10.27 19.17
C SER A 235 12.40 10.86 19.74
N GLU A 236 13.07 11.78 19.03
CA GLU A 236 14.26 12.47 19.51
C GLU A 236 13.96 13.39 20.73
N GLU A 237 12.77 14.00 20.79
CA GLU A 237 12.35 14.87 21.89
C GLU A 237 12.07 14.06 23.16
N THR A 238 11.41 12.91 23.01
CA THR A 238 11.13 11.99 24.12
C THR A 238 12.33 11.14 24.49
N PHE A 239 13.41 11.15 23.69
CA PHE A 239 14.52 10.20 23.83
C PHE A 239 15.21 10.32 25.18
N SER A 240 15.56 11.53 25.64
CA SER A 240 16.25 11.73 26.92
C SER A 240 15.42 11.23 28.10
N PHE A 241 14.10 11.45 28.05
CA PHE A 241 13.16 10.91 29.03
C PHE A 241 13.10 9.38 28.95
N LEU A 242 12.89 8.81 27.76
CA LEU A 242 12.79 7.36 27.56
C LEU A 242 14.12 6.60 27.78
N ALA A 243 15.26 7.25 27.58
CA ALA A 243 16.60 6.68 27.80
C ALA A 243 16.94 6.59 29.30
N GLY A 244 16.36 7.45 30.14
CA GLY A 244 16.43 7.32 31.60
C GLY A 244 15.65 6.12 32.16
N HIS A 245 14.86 5.45 31.33
CA HIS A 245 13.89 4.43 31.73
C HIS A 245 14.16 3.09 31.01
N SER A 246 15.17 2.32 31.46
CA SER A 246 15.55 0.99 30.96
C SER A 246 16.05 0.93 29.49
N ASN A 247 16.90 -0.06 29.20
CA ASN A 247 17.45 -0.31 27.86
C ASN A 247 16.56 -1.22 26.99
N SER A 248 15.59 -1.95 27.56
CA SER A 248 14.64 -2.78 26.78
C SER A 248 13.33 -2.02 26.46
N PRO A 249 12.71 -2.20 25.28
CA PRO A 249 11.42 -1.60 24.94
C PRO A 249 10.28 -1.93 25.92
N GLU A 250 10.28 -3.15 26.47
CA GLU A 250 9.29 -3.60 27.44
C GLU A 250 9.51 -2.92 28.80
N GLY A 251 10.77 -2.80 29.23
CA GLY A 251 11.14 -2.07 30.45
C GLY A 251 10.82 -0.58 30.34
N LYS A 252 11.02 0.02 29.16
CA LYS A 252 10.63 1.40 28.87
C LYS A 252 9.14 1.64 29.10
N LEU A 253 8.27 0.76 28.59
CA LEU A 253 6.82 0.89 28.78
C LEU A 253 6.40 0.79 30.25
N GLY A 254 6.94 -0.19 30.99
CA GLY A 254 6.64 -0.35 32.41
C GLY A 254 7.05 0.88 33.23
N SER A 255 8.22 1.45 32.93
CA SER A 255 8.71 2.67 33.56
C SER A 255 7.89 3.92 33.22
N VAL A 256 7.51 4.10 31.95
CA VAL A 256 6.62 5.21 31.56
C VAL A 256 5.26 5.05 32.23
N ALA A 257 4.72 3.83 32.33
CA ALA A 257 3.48 3.58 33.05
C ALA A 257 3.62 3.89 34.55
N GLU A 258 4.75 3.57 35.19
CA GLU A 258 5.01 3.97 36.58
C GLU A 258 5.03 5.48 36.75
N PHE A 259 5.67 6.21 35.84
CA PHE A 259 5.64 7.67 35.83
C PHE A 259 4.19 8.17 35.76
N VAL A 260 3.43 7.75 34.73
CA VAL A 260 2.04 8.20 34.48
C VAL A 260 1.06 7.88 35.62
N ARG A 261 1.34 6.86 36.45
CA ARG A 261 0.52 6.54 37.62
C ARG A 261 0.61 7.58 38.73
N ARG A 262 1.69 8.36 38.78
CA ARG A 262 1.90 9.36 39.83
C ARG A 262 1.03 10.59 39.56
N PRO A 263 0.58 11.30 40.60
CA PRO A 263 -0.06 12.59 40.40
C PRO A 263 0.95 13.58 39.85
N HIS A 264 0.55 14.33 38.82
CA HIS A 264 1.34 15.37 38.19
C HIS A 264 0.51 16.65 38.13
N ASP A 265 1.09 17.77 38.56
CA ASP A 265 0.47 19.08 38.35
C ASP A 265 0.57 19.47 36.86
N ASP A 266 1.71 19.17 36.23
CA ASP A 266 1.92 19.33 34.79
C ASP A 266 2.90 18.29 34.25
N VAL A 267 2.35 17.28 33.56
CA VAL A 267 3.11 16.17 32.96
C VAL A 267 4.21 16.67 32.02
N LEU A 268 4.01 17.77 31.29
CA LEU A 268 5.03 18.28 30.36
C LEU A 268 6.17 18.94 31.09
N VAL A 269 5.90 19.70 32.16
CA VAL A 269 6.94 20.34 32.97
C VAL A 269 7.79 19.26 33.65
N ASP A 270 7.18 18.18 34.11
CA ASP A 270 7.90 17.07 34.75
C ASP A 270 8.82 16.31 33.77
N ILE A 271 8.48 16.28 32.48
CA ILE A 271 9.26 15.59 31.44
C ILE A 271 10.30 16.51 30.80
N PHE A 272 9.92 17.74 30.46
CA PHE A 272 10.69 18.67 29.63
C PHE A 272 11.22 19.90 30.38
N GLY A 273 10.86 20.08 31.66
CA GLY A 273 11.24 21.23 32.46
C GLY A 273 10.82 22.56 31.82
N LEU A 274 11.74 23.51 31.74
CA LEU A 274 11.50 24.82 31.13
C LEU A 274 11.13 24.74 29.64
N ALA A 275 11.51 23.66 28.94
CA ALA A 275 11.18 23.47 27.53
C ALA A 275 9.70 23.10 27.30
N ALA A 276 8.94 22.74 28.36
CA ALA A 276 7.51 22.44 28.28
C ALA A 276 6.68 23.56 27.64
N ASN A 277 7.12 24.82 27.83
CA ASN A 277 6.45 26.01 27.30
C ASN A 277 7.15 26.60 26.06
N ALA A 278 8.18 25.93 25.53
CA ALA A 278 8.87 26.39 24.34
C ALA A 278 8.17 25.89 23.06
N GLY A 279 7.92 26.81 22.12
CA GLY A 279 7.36 26.48 20.81
C GLY A 279 5.93 25.91 20.88
N ASP A 280 5.66 24.87 20.09
CA ASP A 280 4.35 24.23 19.93
C ASP A 280 4.19 22.94 20.76
N LEU A 281 5.13 22.62 21.66
CA LEU A 281 5.20 21.33 22.33
C LEU A 281 3.94 20.99 23.13
N ARG A 282 3.41 21.96 23.90
CA ARG A 282 2.17 21.78 24.67
C ARG A 282 0.95 21.54 23.77
N GLU A 283 0.85 22.29 22.67
CA GLU A 283 -0.22 22.09 21.69
C GLU A 283 -0.13 20.71 21.04
N ARG A 284 1.09 20.27 20.67
CA ARG A 284 1.31 18.94 20.11
C ARG A 284 1.00 17.82 21.11
N PHE A 285 1.39 17.98 22.37
CA PHE A 285 1.05 17.03 23.42
C PHE A 285 -0.46 16.91 23.60
N GLN A 286 -1.17 18.04 23.68
CA GLN A 286 -2.62 18.06 23.77
C GLN A 286 -3.27 17.37 22.57
N LYS A 287 -2.83 17.67 21.35
CA LYS A 287 -3.26 16.95 20.14
C LYS A 287 -3.03 15.44 20.22
N GLY A 288 -1.93 15.03 20.86
CA GLY A 288 -1.63 13.62 21.12
C GLY A 288 -2.58 12.96 22.12
N LEU A 289 -3.06 13.69 23.13
CA LEU A 289 -4.10 13.22 24.04
C LEU A 289 -5.46 13.17 23.35
N ASP A 290 -5.83 14.24 22.65
CA ASP A 290 -7.09 14.37 21.90
C ASP A 290 -7.20 13.30 20.80
N PHE A 291 -6.06 12.84 20.27
CA PHE A 291 -6.00 11.74 19.31
C PHE A 291 -6.58 10.45 19.89
N TYR A 292 -6.34 10.14 21.16
CA TYR A 292 -6.87 8.95 21.83
C TYR A 292 -8.23 9.19 22.52
N GLY A 293 -8.70 10.44 22.55
CA GLY A 293 -10.02 10.80 23.09
C GLY A 293 -11.18 10.29 22.23
N THR A 294 -12.36 10.19 22.85
CA THR A 294 -13.60 9.64 22.27
C THR A 294 -14.35 10.62 21.36
N GLU A 295 -14.02 11.91 21.39
CA GLU A 295 -14.62 12.93 20.51
C GLU A 295 -14.00 12.84 19.10
N GLY A 296 -14.57 11.99 18.24
CA GLY A 296 -14.27 11.92 16.82
C GLY A 296 -15.46 12.38 15.99
N SER A 297 -15.26 13.37 15.12
CA SER A 297 -16.18 13.60 14.01
C SER A 297 -15.90 12.56 12.92
N LEU A 298 -16.95 11.89 12.45
CA LEU A 298 -16.89 11.24 11.15
C LEU A 298 -16.80 12.37 10.13
N SER A 299 -15.78 12.34 9.27
CA SER A 299 -15.83 13.20 8.10
C SER A 299 -17.07 12.81 7.30
N ASP A 300 -17.84 13.80 6.84
CA ASP A 300 -18.70 13.63 5.67
C ASP A 300 -17.71 13.31 4.56
N GLY A 301 -17.41 12.02 4.38
CA GLY A 301 -16.47 11.59 3.37
C GLY A 301 -16.91 12.31 2.09
N LEU A 302 -16.01 13.11 1.50
CA LEU A 302 -16.29 13.66 0.19
C LEU A 302 -16.77 12.51 -0.68
N ASP A 303 -17.58 12.81 -1.68
CA ASP A 303 -18.01 11.89 -2.71
C ASP A 303 -16.79 11.45 -3.58
N LEU A 304 -15.80 10.81 -2.92
CA LEU A 304 -14.77 9.94 -3.47
C LEU A 304 -15.41 8.76 -4.21
N ASN A 305 -16.74 8.61 -4.15
CA ASN A 305 -17.47 7.77 -5.10
C ASN A 305 -17.12 8.17 -6.55
N LEU A 306 -16.87 9.45 -6.84
CA LEU A 306 -16.36 9.87 -8.15
C LEU A 306 -14.88 9.49 -8.34
N PHE A 307 -14.05 9.64 -7.30
CA PHE A 307 -12.62 9.32 -7.33
C PHE A 307 -12.30 7.96 -6.74
N LYS A 308 -12.26 6.95 -7.60
CA LYS A 308 -11.91 5.57 -7.21
C LYS A 308 -10.53 5.46 -6.53
N GLU A 309 -9.61 6.40 -6.72
CA GLU A 309 -8.26 6.38 -6.17
C GLU A 309 -7.91 7.66 -5.38
N GLN A 310 -7.23 7.49 -4.24
CA GLN A 310 -6.77 8.60 -3.38
C GLN A 310 -5.85 9.55 -4.14
N ASP A 311 -4.97 9.00 -4.98
CA ASP A 311 -4.05 9.80 -5.78
C ASP A 311 -4.82 10.68 -6.77
N PHE A 312 -6.01 10.29 -7.24
CA PHE A 312 -6.80 11.13 -8.14
C PHE A 312 -7.44 12.29 -7.41
N HIS A 313 -7.87 12.08 -6.17
CA HIS A 313 -8.25 13.19 -5.31
C HIS A 313 -7.07 14.14 -5.11
N LYS A 314 -5.85 13.64 -4.86
CA LYS A 314 -4.65 14.47 -4.77
C LYS A 314 -4.36 15.24 -6.07
N MET A 315 -4.40 14.56 -7.23
CA MET A 315 -4.29 15.17 -8.56
C MET A 315 -5.32 16.29 -8.75
N TRP A 316 -6.58 16.01 -8.42
CA TRP A 316 -7.69 16.94 -8.56
C TRP A 316 -7.58 18.15 -7.63
N THR A 317 -7.07 17.97 -6.41
CA THR A 317 -6.97 19.03 -5.39
C THR A 317 -5.63 19.75 -5.40
N GLY A 318 -4.65 19.27 -6.18
CA GLY A 318 -3.29 19.82 -6.20
C GLY A 318 -2.44 19.40 -5.00
N PHE A 319 -2.86 18.41 -4.21
CA PHE A 319 -2.03 17.89 -3.12
C PHE A 319 -0.83 17.12 -3.67
N PRO A 320 0.35 17.19 -3.01
CA PRO A 320 1.56 16.51 -3.48
C PRO A 320 1.39 15.00 -3.66
N ILE A 321 1.88 14.49 -4.80
CA ILE A 321 1.97 13.05 -5.06
C ILE A 321 3.35 12.54 -4.68
N GLU A 322 3.34 11.47 -3.90
CA GLU A 322 4.54 10.81 -3.39
C GLU A 322 4.98 9.73 -4.40
N ILE A 323 6.20 9.84 -4.94
CA ILE A 323 6.82 8.80 -5.79
C ILE A 323 7.84 8.04 -4.94
N ILE A 324 7.31 7.07 -4.18
CA ILE A 324 8.07 6.33 -3.17
C ILE A 324 7.88 4.84 -3.41
N ASP A 325 8.73 4.23 -4.23
CA ASP A 325 8.83 2.78 -4.28
C ASP A 325 10.24 2.35 -3.89
N CYS A 326 10.39 1.92 -2.63
CA CYS A 326 11.67 1.48 -2.08
C CYS A 326 12.18 0.18 -2.69
N ARG A 327 11.47 -0.43 -3.65
CA ARG A 327 11.87 -1.69 -4.31
C ARG A 327 12.51 -1.47 -5.69
N VAL A 328 12.54 -0.24 -6.20
CA VAL A 328 13.30 0.09 -7.41
C VAL A 328 14.74 0.40 -7.01
N GLU A 329 15.72 -0.22 -7.67
CA GLU A 329 17.12 0.08 -7.39
C GLU A 329 17.55 1.41 -8.00
N LEU A 330 17.74 2.42 -7.14
CA LEU A 330 18.07 3.77 -7.59
C LEU A 330 19.55 3.97 -7.96
N ARG A 331 20.41 2.96 -7.75
CA ARG A 331 21.84 3.02 -8.15
C ARG A 331 22.01 2.96 -9.67
N HIS A 332 21.15 2.21 -10.36
CA HIS A 332 21.23 1.98 -11.79
C HIS A 332 19.97 2.46 -12.53
N ASP A 333 18.79 2.10 -12.03
CA ASP A 333 17.52 2.31 -12.75
C ASP A 333 16.74 3.56 -12.28
N GLY A 334 17.27 4.28 -11.28
CA GLY A 334 16.61 5.42 -10.62
C GLY A 334 16.17 6.55 -11.55
N PRO A 335 17.05 7.10 -12.41
CA PRO A 335 16.68 8.17 -13.32
C PRO A 335 15.55 7.77 -14.29
N SER A 336 15.68 6.61 -14.93
CA SER A 336 14.68 6.08 -15.87
C SER A 336 13.34 5.81 -15.18
N TYR A 337 13.37 5.23 -13.98
CA TYR A 337 12.19 5.01 -13.14
C TYR A 337 11.40 6.30 -12.90
N LEU A 338 12.10 7.33 -12.42
CA LEU A 338 11.48 8.59 -12.02
C LEU A 338 10.94 9.33 -13.23
N THR A 339 11.69 9.39 -14.33
CA THR A 339 11.23 10.01 -15.58
C THR A 339 9.94 9.36 -16.07
N LEU A 340 9.86 8.02 -16.12
CA LEU A 340 8.64 7.32 -16.54
C LEU A 340 7.49 7.53 -15.56
N SER A 341 7.74 7.41 -14.26
CA SER A 341 6.72 7.55 -13.22
C SER A 341 6.12 8.95 -13.20
N ILE A 342 6.96 9.99 -13.30
CA ILE A 342 6.54 11.40 -13.37
C ILE A 342 5.75 11.64 -14.66
N ARG A 343 6.22 11.17 -15.83
CA ARG A 343 5.50 11.31 -17.11
C ARG A 343 4.08 10.75 -17.01
N LEU A 344 3.93 9.51 -16.53
CA LEU A 344 2.64 8.84 -16.41
C LEU A 344 1.71 9.58 -15.44
N LEU A 345 2.22 9.98 -14.27
CA LEU A 345 1.42 10.67 -13.25
C LEU A 345 1.02 12.09 -13.69
N LEU A 346 1.92 12.84 -14.35
CA LEU A 346 1.61 14.17 -14.88
C LEU A 346 0.52 14.12 -15.95
N ARG A 347 0.60 13.15 -16.87
CA ARG A 347 -0.41 12.97 -17.91
C ARG A 347 -1.76 12.55 -17.31
N ALA A 348 -1.76 11.65 -16.33
CA ALA A 348 -2.97 11.31 -15.59
C ALA A 348 -3.55 12.53 -14.85
N ALA A 349 -2.71 13.32 -14.17
CA ALA A 349 -3.12 14.53 -13.48
C ALA A 349 -3.69 15.59 -14.44
N ALA A 350 -3.12 15.72 -15.64
CA ALA A 350 -3.61 16.63 -16.67
C ALA A 350 -5.00 16.26 -17.19
N ILE A 351 -5.30 14.95 -17.31
CA ILE A 351 -6.64 14.47 -17.66
C ILE A 351 -7.62 14.74 -16.52
N ILE A 352 -7.24 14.38 -15.29
CA ILE A 352 -8.10 14.59 -14.11
C ILE A 352 -8.40 16.08 -13.92
N GLY A 353 -7.40 16.97 -14.07
CA GLY A 353 -7.54 18.41 -13.89
C GLY A 353 -8.01 19.19 -15.13
N TYR A 354 -8.30 18.53 -16.26
CA TYR A 354 -8.50 19.19 -17.56
C TYR A 354 -9.54 20.32 -17.54
N HIS A 355 -10.73 20.05 -16.98
CA HIS A 355 -11.85 21.01 -16.95
C HIS A 355 -11.71 22.11 -15.88
N ARG A 356 -10.58 22.16 -15.16
CA ARG A 356 -10.28 23.19 -14.15
C ARG A 356 -9.28 24.24 -14.64
N GLN A 357 -8.88 24.19 -15.91
CA GLN A 357 -8.08 25.25 -16.52
C GLN A 357 -8.81 26.61 -16.40
N PRO A 358 -8.12 27.70 -16.02
CA PRO A 358 -6.67 27.88 -15.87
C PRO A 358 -6.13 27.66 -14.43
N LYS A 359 -6.94 27.16 -13.48
CA LYS A 359 -6.56 27.09 -12.05
C LYS A 359 -5.63 25.93 -11.69
N HIS A 360 -5.39 25.01 -12.61
CA HIS A 360 -4.49 23.86 -12.46
C HIS A 360 -3.52 23.82 -13.64
N THR A 361 -2.32 24.37 -13.46
CA THR A 361 -1.28 24.43 -14.49
C THR A 361 -0.05 23.59 -14.16
N ASP A 362 0.10 23.19 -12.90
CA ASP A 362 1.22 22.42 -12.39
C ASP A 362 0.76 21.39 -11.35
N HIS A 363 1.70 20.53 -10.97
CA HIS A 363 1.50 19.57 -9.91
C HIS A 363 2.80 19.36 -9.12
N GLU A 364 2.65 19.26 -7.80
CA GLU A 364 3.75 19.05 -6.87
C GLU A 364 3.99 17.56 -6.64
N PHE A 365 5.26 17.16 -6.62
CA PHE A 365 5.70 15.81 -6.34
C PHE A 365 6.72 15.80 -5.21
N LEU A 366 6.62 14.78 -4.37
CA LEU A 366 7.65 14.44 -3.40
C LEU A 366 8.45 13.25 -3.94
N LEU A 367 9.72 13.49 -4.27
CA LEU A 367 10.56 12.58 -5.05
C LEU A 367 11.73 12.03 -4.22
N PHE A 368 12.05 10.75 -4.39
CA PHE A 368 13.29 10.15 -3.92
C PHE A 368 14.22 9.90 -5.10
N LYS A 369 15.10 10.86 -5.39
CA LYS A 369 15.82 10.92 -6.67
C LYS A 369 16.99 9.97 -6.79
N LYS A 370 17.80 9.90 -5.74
CA LYS A 370 19.01 9.11 -5.72
C LYS A 370 19.09 8.33 -4.43
N HIS A 371 19.85 7.25 -4.50
CA HIS A 371 20.11 6.39 -3.36
C HIS A 371 20.87 7.10 -2.23
N ASP A 372 21.44 8.28 -2.43
CA ASP A 372 22.27 9.04 -1.49
C ASP A 372 21.72 10.44 -1.16
N SER A 373 20.51 10.76 -1.60
CA SER A 373 19.88 12.07 -1.42
C SER A 373 18.64 11.99 -0.55
N ASP A 374 18.33 13.04 0.21
CA ASP A 374 17.01 13.20 0.82
C ASP A 374 15.91 13.41 -0.24
N TYR A 375 14.66 13.40 0.22
CA TYR A 375 13.53 13.68 -0.65
C TYR A 375 13.52 15.14 -1.09
N THR A 376 13.10 15.37 -2.32
CA THR A 376 12.93 16.70 -2.89
C THR A 376 11.47 16.95 -3.25
N GLU A 377 10.98 18.14 -2.93
CA GLU A 377 9.69 18.66 -3.40
C GLU A 377 9.91 19.37 -4.73
N GLU A 378 9.19 18.96 -5.76
CA GLU A 378 9.33 19.48 -7.12
C GLU A 378 7.99 19.76 -7.77
N ILE A 379 7.89 20.95 -8.37
CA ILE A 379 6.70 21.38 -9.09
C ILE A 379 6.97 21.19 -10.59
N HIS A 380 6.07 20.47 -11.25
CA HIS A 380 6.16 20.18 -12.67
C HIS A 380 4.92 20.72 -13.40
N PRO A 381 5.09 21.36 -14.58
CA PRO A 381 3.96 21.83 -15.36
C PRO A 381 3.14 20.66 -15.92
N LEU A 382 1.82 20.80 -15.91
CA LEU A 382 0.91 19.84 -16.53
C LEU A 382 0.99 19.97 -18.06
N THR A 383 1.15 18.83 -18.73
CA THR A 383 1.05 18.75 -20.20
C THR A 383 -0.32 18.18 -20.54
N PHE A 384 -1.15 18.94 -21.25
CA PHE A 384 -2.51 18.52 -21.62
C PHE A 384 -2.54 17.85 -23.00
N PRO A 385 -3.47 16.91 -23.25
CA PRO A 385 -3.62 16.28 -24.55
C PRO A 385 -4.07 17.31 -25.60
N GLN A 386 -3.42 17.29 -26.77
CA GLN A 386 -3.71 18.23 -27.87
C GLN A 386 -4.67 17.64 -28.93
N HIS A 387 -4.72 16.31 -29.05
CA HIS A 387 -5.43 15.63 -30.14
C HIS A 387 -6.70 14.90 -29.68
N VAL A 388 -6.97 14.88 -28.38
CA VAL A 388 -8.15 14.27 -27.78
C VAL A 388 -8.62 15.13 -26.62
N VAL A 389 -9.92 15.44 -26.58
CA VAL A 389 -10.52 16.25 -25.52
C VAL A 389 -10.99 15.33 -24.40
N PRO A 390 -10.45 15.43 -23.18
CA PRO A 390 -10.97 14.68 -22.04
C PRO A 390 -12.45 14.99 -21.77
N PRO A 391 -13.31 13.96 -21.63
CA PRO A 391 -14.67 14.14 -21.10
C PRO A 391 -14.68 14.77 -19.70
N SER A 392 -15.84 15.25 -19.25
CA SER A 392 -16.00 15.65 -17.84
C SER A 392 -15.76 14.44 -16.92
N LEU A 393 -15.42 14.67 -15.65
CA LEU A 393 -15.18 13.55 -14.74
C LEU A 393 -16.44 12.71 -14.51
N GLU A 394 -17.62 13.32 -14.51
CA GLU A 394 -18.91 12.62 -14.41
C GLU A 394 -19.10 11.69 -15.61
N ALA A 395 -18.81 12.14 -16.82
CA ALA A 395 -18.88 11.32 -18.02
C ALA A 395 -17.77 10.25 -18.06
N MET A 396 -16.56 10.59 -17.61
CA MET A 396 -15.40 9.69 -17.53
C MET A 396 -15.68 8.50 -16.61
N PHE A 397 -16.26 8.76 -15.45
CA PHE A 397 -16.53 7.74 -14.42
C PHE A 397 -17.96 7.20 -14.44
N SER A 398 -18.78 7.62 -15.40
CA SER A 398 -20.17 7.19 -15.53
C SER A 398 -20.31 5.67 -15.56
N GLU A 399 -21.31 5.18 -14.81
CA GLU A 399 -21.71 3.77 -14.83
C GLU A 399 -22.72 3.43 -15.93
N ASP A 400 -23.28 4.44 -16.59
CA ASP A 400 -24.22 4.27 -17.69
C ASP A 400 -23.58 3.52 -18.88
N PRO A 401 -24.14 2.36 -19.28
CA PRO A 401 -23.61 1.56 -20.39
C PRO A 401 -23.53 2.33 -21.72
N ALA A 402 -24.51 3.20 -22.02
CA ALA A 402 -24.52 3.97 -23.27
C ALA A 402 -23.36 4.97 -23.30
N THR A 403 -23.17 5.72 -22.21
CA THR A 403 -22.03 6.62 -22.02
C THR A 403 -20.70 5.88 -22.15
N ARG A 404 -20.57 4.69 -21.53
CA ARG A 404 -19.34 3.88 -21.60
C ARG A 404 -19.02 3.43 -23.02
N ILE A 405 -20.02 2.99 -23.78
CA ILE A 405 -19.84 2.57 -25.18
C ILE A 405 -19.44 3.77 -26.04
N ASN A 406 -20.14 4.90 -25.90
CA ASN A 406 -19.88 6.10 -26.69
C ASN A 406 -18.49 6.70 -26.44
N LEU A 407 -17.96 6.56 -25.24
CA LEU A 407 -16.64 7.09 -24.86
C LEU A 407 -15.51 6.06 -24.94
N ALA A 408 -15.77 4.81 -25.33
CA ALA A 408 -14.78 3.74 -25.27
C ALA A 408 -13.51 4.07 -26.07
N ASP A 409 -13.67 4.57 -27.29
CA ASP A 409 -12.55 4.95 -28.17
C ASP A 409 -11.79 6.16 -27.62
N THR A 410 -12.50 7.21 -27.19
CA THR A 410 -11.89 8.40 -26.56
C THR A 410 -11.09 8.03 -25.32
N LYS A 411 -11.62 7.16 -24.45
CA LYS A 411 -10.92 6.68 -23.25
C LYS A 411 -9.67 5.89 -23.61
N LEU A 412 -9.72 5.07 -24.65
CA LEU A 412 -8.56 4.32 -25.12
C LEU A 412 -7.49 5.23 -25.72
N GLN A 413 -7.88 6.24 -26.50
CA GLN A 413 -6.95 7.27 -27.01
C GLN A 413 -6.27 8.03 -25.87
N LEU A 414 -7.03 8.43 -24.84
CA LEU A 414 -6.48 9.07 -23.64
C LEU A 414 -5.55 8.13 -22.87
N TYR A 415 -5.89 6.85 -22.76
CA TYR A 415 -5.04 5.85 -22.13
C TYR A 415 -3.71 5.73 -22.87
N CYS A 416 -3.75 5.51 -24.19
CA CYS A 416 -2.55 5.45 -25.03
C CYS A 416 -1.72 6.73 -24.89
N TRP A 417 -2.34 7.91 -24.91
CA TRP A 417 -1.66 9.18 -24.71
C TRP A 417 -0.98 9.28 -23.34
N ILE A 418 -1.56 8.76 -22.25
CA ILE A 418 -0.86 8.71 -20.96
C ILE A 418 0.40 7.83 -21.09
N ILE A 419 0.27 6.66 -21.72
CA ILE A 419 1.34 5.67 -21.82
C ILE A 419 2.49 6.16 -22.72
N SER A 420 2.21 6.54 -23.97
CA SER A 420 3.21 6.93 -24.96
C SER A 420 2.59 7.78 -26.07
N ASP A 421 3.41 8.67 -26.67
CA ASP A 421 3.02 9.47 -27.83
C ASP A 421 3.00 8.65 -29.14
N SER A 422 3.67 7.50 -29.17
CA SER A 422 3.78 6.62 -30.35
C SER A 422 2.81 5.45 -30.33
N LEU A 423 2.18 5.16 -29.19
CA LEU A 423 1.30 4.00 -29.03
C LEU A 423 -0.04 4.21 -29.74
N ASP A 424 -0.26 3.45 -30.81
CA ASP A 424 -1.53 3.46 -31.55
C ASP A 424 -2.66 2.73 -30.79
N HIS A 425 -3.70 3.48 -30.43
CA HIS A 425 -4.92 2.96 -29.80
C HIS A 425 -5.59 1.84 -30.60
N ARG A 426 -5.50 1.84 -31.94
CA ARG A 426 -6.10 0.79 -32.78
C ARG A 426 -5.36 -0.53 -32.67
N LYS A 427 -4.02 -0.49 -32.65
CA LYS A 427 -3.19 -1.67 -32.37
C LYS A 427 -3.51 -2.19 -30.98
N LEU A 428 -3.59 -1.31 -29.98
CA LEU A 428 -3.90 -1.71 -28.61
C LEU A 428 -5.32 -2.30 -28.47
N ALA A 429 -6.32 -1.76 -29.18
CA ALA A 429 -7.70 -2.25 -29.18
C ALA A 429 -7.82 -3.71 -29.68
N SER A 430 -6.90 -4.16 -30.54
CA SER A 430 -6.88 -5.54 -31.05
C SER A 430 -6.39 -6.56 -30.02
N ILE A 431 -5.75 -6.11 -28.94
CA ILE A 431 -5.23 -6.96 -27.88
C ILE A 431 -6.38 -7.45 -26.98
N PRO A 432 -6.39 -8.73 -26.58
CA PRO A 432 -7.34 -9.23 -25.59
C PRO A 432 -7.33 -8.34 -24.35
N PRO A 433 -8.51 -7.92 -23.84
CA PRO A 433 -8.55 -6.96 -22.74
C PRO A 433 -7.82 -7.40 -21.48
N LYS A 434 -7.72 -8.73 -21.25
CA LYS A 434 -6.90 -9.32 -20.18
C LYS A 434 -5.41 -9.00 -20.32
N LEU A 435 -4.88 -8.92 -21.53
CA LEU A 435 -3.45 -8.69 -21.79
C LEU A 435 -3.12 -7.22 -22.06
N MET A 436 -4.12 -6.40 -22.41
CA MET A 436 -3.91 -5.00 -22.79
C MET A 436 -3.06 -4.19 -21.79
N PRO A 437 -3.32 -4.22 -20.46
CA PRO A 437 -2.52 -3.44 -19.52
C PRO A 437 -1.05 -3.90 -19.47
N THR A 438 -0.83 -5.21 -19.62
CA THR A 438 0.51 -5.80 -19.70
C THR A 438 1.21 -5.34 -20.97
N VAL A 439 0.56 -5.44 -22.13
CA VAL A 439 1.15 -5.03 -23.41
C VAL A 439 1.47 -3.54 -23.41
N ALA A 440 0.61 -2.69 -22.85
CA ALA A 440 0.88 -1.25 -22.70
C ALA A 440 2.09 -0.98 -21.79
N ALA A 441 2.24 -1.72 -20.68
CA ALA A 441 3.40 -1.61 -19.80
C ALA A 441 4.69 -2.07 -20.50
N ILE A 442 4.65 -3.19 -21.24
CA ILE A 442 5.79 -3.69 -22.02
C ILE A 442 6.18 -2.69 -23.11
N TYR A 443 5.20 -2.13 -23.83
CA TYR A 443 5.44 -1.12 -24.87
C TYR A 443 6.18 0.09 -24.31
N LEU A 444 5.75 0.60 -23.15
CA LEU A 444 6.42 1.71 -22.47
C LEU A 444 7.87 1.40 -22.08
N LEU A 445 8.10 0.19 -21.54
CA LEU A 445 9.43 -0.26 -21.16
C LEU A 445 10.35 -0.43 -22.37
N ALA A 446 9.81 -0.93 -23.49
CA ALA A 446 10.50 -1.08 -24.75
C ALA A 446 10.85 0.29 -25.37
N GLU A 447 9.90 1.22 -25.43
CA GLU A 447 10.12 2.60 -25.93
C GLU A 447 11.23 3.31 -25.13
N ALA A 448 11.29 3.06 -23.83
CA ALA A 448 12.31 3.61 -22.95
C ALA A 448 13.65 2.85 -22.96
N GLN A 449 13.77 1.77 -23.76
CA GLN A 449 14.95 0.90 -23.85
C GLN A 449 15.39 0.31 -22.51
N LEU A 450 14.42 -0.04 -21.65
CA LEU A 450 14.69 -0.55 -20.29
C LEU A 450 14.65 -2.08 -20.21
N ILE A 451 14.11 -2.73 -21.24
CA ILE A 451 14.05 -4.18 -21.38
C ILE A 451 14.48 -4.59 -22.78
N ASP A 452 15.03 -5.79 -22.90
CA ASP A 452 15.35 -6.40 -24.19
C ASP A 452 14.11 -7.07 -24.81
N LEU A 453 14.14 -7.33 -26.12
CA LEU A 453 13.03 -7.99 -26.83
C LEU A 453 12.64 -9.34 -26.20
N PHE A 454 13.62 -10.15 -25.81
CA PHE A 454 13.32 -11.45 -25.18
C PHE A 454 12.69 -11.29 -23.78
N GLU A 455 13.04 -10.22 -23.05
CA GLU A 455 12.44 -9.90 -21.75
C GLU A 455 11.00 -9.45 -21.95
N ALA A 456 10.74 -8.62 -22.96
CA ALA A 456 9.40 -8.20 -23.37
C ALA A 456 8.51 -9.41 -23.73
N ASP A 457 9.03 -10.33 -24.54
CA ASP A 457 8.30 -11.54 -24.93
C ASP A 457 8.05 -12.48 -23.76
N LEU A 458 9.03 -12.66 -22.87
CA LEU A 458 8.87 -13.45 -21.66
C LEU A 458 7.81 -12.85 -20.72
N LEU A 459 7.79 -11.52 -20.54
CA LEU A 459 6.77 -10.85 -19.73
C LEU A 459 5.37 -11.07 -20.29
N LEU A 460 5.21 -11.00 -21.62
CA LEU A 460 3.94 -11.27 -22.29
C LEU A 460 3.53 -12.75 -22.15
N GLU A 461 4.47 -13.69 -22.31
CA GLU A 461 4.21 -15.12 -22.12
C GLU A 461 3.78 -15.44 -20.68
N VAL A 462 4.44 -14.87 -19.67
CA VAL A 462 4.02 -15.03 -18.26
C VAL A 462 2.60 -14.52 -18.06
N ALA A 463 2.27 -13.35 -18.61
CA ALA A 463 0.91 -12.80 -18.52
C ALA A 463 -0.12 -13.67 -19.25
N TYR A 464 0.23 -14.23 -20.41
CA TYR A 464 -0.60 -15.19 -21.14
C TYR A 464 -0.87 -16.44 -20.29
N GLN A 465 0.16 -17.07 -19.74
CA GLN A 465 -0.01 -18.28 -18.92
C GLN A 465 -0.88 -18.04 -17.70
N ILE A 466 -0.85 -16.84 -17.11
CA ILE A 466 -1.73 -16.45 -16.01
C ILE A 466 -3.17 -16.20 -16.50
N ALA A 467 -3.33 -15.37 -17.54
CA ALA A 467 -4.64 -14.97 -18.06
C ALA A 467 -5.51 -16.16 -18.50
N PHE A 468 -4.85 -17.21 -18.98
CA PHE A 468 -5.46 -18.42 -19.54
C PHE A 468 -5.19 -19.68 -18.71
N GLN A 469 -4.65 -19.54 -17.49
CA GLN A 469 -4.45 -20.63 -16.52
C GLN A 469 -3.65 -21.81 -17.10
N ALA A 470 -2.61 -21.53 -17.87
CA ALA A 470 -1.80 -22.53 -18.57
C ALA A 470 -0.74 -23.21 -17.68
N TYR A 471 -0.69 -22.90 -16.37
CA TYR A 471 0.24 -23.51 -15.42
C TYR A 471 -0.37 -23.67 -14.02
N ASP A 472 0.20 -24.60 -13.23
CA ASP A 472 -0.19 -24.82 -11.83
C ASP A 472 0.64 -23.92 -10.90
N MET A 473 0.05 -22.80 -10.49
CA MET A 473 0.68 -21.85 -9.57
C MET A 473 0.91 -22.43 -8.16
N PHE A 474 0.14 -23.42 -7.71
CA PHE A 474 0.31 -23.96 -6.35
C PHE A 474 1.44 -24.98 -6.28
N ARG A 475 1.87 -25.55 -7.41
CA ARG A 475 2.93 -26.55 -7.50
C ARG A 475 4.22 -26.06 -8.14
N ILE A 476 4.29 -24.78 -8.52
CA ILE A 476 5.49 -24.22 -9.13
C ILE A 476 6.68 -24.29 -8.16
N ARG A 477 7.84 -24.66 -8.68
CA ARG A 477 9.08 -24.74 -7.90
C ARG A 477 9.74 -23.38 -7.82
N TYR A 478 10.17 -23.00 -6.62
CA TYR A 478 10.89 -21.74 -6.44
C TYR A 478 12.34 -21.86 -6.95
N PRO A 479 12.87 -20.79 -7.58
CA PRO A 479 14.28 -20.75 -7.95
C PRO A 479 15.14 -20.72 -6.68
N LYS A 480 16.23 -21.50 -6.65
CA LYS A 480 17.18 -21.47 -5.51
C LYS A 480 17.95 -20.16 -5.42
N ARG A 481 18.22 -19.53 -6.57
CA ARG A 481 18.96 -18.28 -6.70
C ARG A 481 18.29 -17.43 -7.77
N LEU A 482 18.30 -16.12 -7.57
CA LEU A 482 17.76 -15.17 -8.54
C LEU A 482 18.86 -14.70 -9.48
N ASP A 483 18.51 -14.50 -10.74
CA ASP A 483 19.37 -13.84 -11.71
C ASP A 483 19.31 -12.31 -11.45
N PRO A 484 20.45 -11.62 -11.31
CA PRO A 484 20.49 -10.18 -11.02
C PRO A 484 19.71 -9.29 -11.99
N ARG A 485 19.73 -9.61 -13.29
CA ARG A 485 19.01 -8.83 -14.31
C ARG A 485 17.52 -9.15 -14.24
N ALA A 486 17.16 -10.44 -14.20
CA ALA A 486 15.78 -10.85 -14.07
C ALA A 486 15.10 -10.25 -12.83
N PHE A 487 15.82 -10.20 -11.71
CA PHE A 487 15.32 -9.65 -10.45
C PHE A 487 14.92 -8.17 -10.60
N ARG A 488 15.80 -7.36 -11.20
CA ARG A 488 15.54 -5.93 -11.46
C ARG A 488 14.38 -5.73 -12.42
N VAL A 489 14.37 -6.48 -13.53
CA VAL A 489 13.29 -6.43 -14.54
C VAL A 489 11.93 -6.76 -13.92
N ALA A 490 11.83 -7.82 -13.13
CA ALA A 490 10.59 -8.23 -12.49
C ALA A 490 9.99 -7.14 -11.58
N LEU A 491 10.83 -6.50 -10.77
CA LEU A 491 10.41 -5.45 -9.84
C LEU A 491 10.08 -4.15 -10.56
N PHE A 492 10.88 -3.80 -11.56
CA PHE A 492 10.66 -2.62 -12.37
C PHE A 492 9.36 -2.73 -13.16
N TYR A 493 9.14 -3.87 -13.83
CA TYR A 493 7.90 -4.21 -14.51
C TYR A 493 6.68 -4.13 -13.59
N ALA A 494 6.77 -4.74 -12.40
CA ALA A 494 5.68 -4.70 -11.42
C ALA A 494 5.32 -3.28 -10.99
N THR A 495 6.32 -2.41 -10.84
CA THR A 495 6.14 -1.00 -10.48
C THR A 495 5.53 -0.21 -11.63
N ILE A 496 6.00 -0.40 -12.87
CA ILE A 496 5.42 0.26 -14.05
C ILE A 496 3.98 -0.19 -14.29
N CYS A 497 3.67 -1.49 -14.12
CA CYS A 497 2.29 -1.99 -14.22
C CYS A 497 1.34 -1.32 -13.23
N ARG A 498 1.81 -0.94 -12.04
CA ARG A 498 0.99 -0.15 -11.09
C ARG A 498 0.61 1.20 -11.69
N TYR A 499 1.55 1.89 -12.34
CA TYR A 499 1.28 3.18 -12.96
C TYR A 499 0.40 3.06 -14.22
N THR A 500 0.62 2.05 -15.06
CA THR A 500 -0.25 1.81 -16.22
C THR A 500 -1.67 1.42 -15.81
N THR A 501 -1.84 0.67 -14.71
CA THR A 501 -3.16 0.36 -14.13
C THR A 501 -3.83 1.62 -13.56
N LYS A 502 -3.06 2.52 -12.91
CA LYS A 502 -3.58 3.83 -12.50
C LYS A 502 -4.01 4.66 -13.70
N ALA A 503 -3.26 4.64 -14.80
CA ALA A 503 -3.65 5.34 -16.03
C ALA A 503 -4.99 4.81 -16.58
N LEU A 504 -5.23 3.50 -16.60
CA LEU A 504 -6.54 2.92 -16.95
C LEU A 504 -7.67 3.45 -16.07
N THR A 505 -7.41 3.51 -14.76
CA THR A 505 -8.39 4.01 -13.81
C THR A 505 -8.63 5.51 -14.00
N ALA A 506 -7.60 6.30 -14.32
CA ALA A 506 -7.73 7.75 -14.54
C ALA A 506 -8.63 8.11 -15.74
N VAL A 507 -8.71 7.22 -16.74
CA VAL A 507 -9.59 7.36 -17.91
C VAL A 507 -10.90 6.56 -17.78
N GLY A 508 -11.21 6.03 -16.59
CA GLY A 508 -12.45 5.30 -16.34
C GLY A 508 -12.61 4.02 -17.19
N LEU A 509 -11.52 3.32 -17.47
CA LEU A 509 -11.50 1.99 -18.11
C LEU A 509 -11.37 0.85 -17.08
N ASP A 510 -11.32 1.14 -15.78
CA ASP A 510 -11.23 0.15 -14.72
C ASP A 510 -12.57 -0.61 -14.55
N THR A 511 -12.74 -1.61 -15.39
CA THR A 511 -13.91 -2.50 -15.39
C THR A 511 -13.45 -3.95 -15.23
N CYS A 512 -14.38 -4.88 -14.97
CA CYS A 512 -14.09 -6.31 -14.88
C CYS A 512 -13.41 -6.90 -16.13
N GLN A 513 -13.40 -6.16 -17.24
CA GLN A 513 -12.79 -6.56 -18.51
C GLN A 513 -11.25 -6.43 -18.48
N TYR A 514 -10.69 -5.50 -17.71
CA TYR A 514 -9.25 -5.25 -17.63
C TYR A 514 -8.71 -5.64 -16.24
N PRO A 515 -7.57 -6.33 -16.15
CA PRO A 515 -6.95 -6.62 -14.87
C PRO A 515 -6.61 -5.33 -14.11
N GLY A 516 -7.08 -5.23 -12.86
CA GLY A 516 -6.73 -4.15 -11.93
C GLY A 516 -5.40 -4.38 -11.21
N TYR A 517 -4.57 -5.31 -11.68
CA TYR A 517 -3.27 -5.67 -11.12
C TYR A 517 -2.37 -6.32 -12.18
N PRO A 518 -1.05 -6.36 -11.97
CA PRO A 518 -0.13 -7.00 -12.91
C PRO A 518 -0.45 -8.49 -13.10
N LEU A 519 -0.63 -8.92 -14.36
CA LEU A 519 -0.66 -10.35 -14.69
C LEU A 519 0.77 -10.90 -14.67
N PHE A 520 1.29 -11.09 -13.46
CA PHE A 520 2.68 -11.48 -13.23
C PHE A 520 2.80 -12.51 -12.11
N ASP A 521 3.62 -13.52 -12.37
CA ASP A 521 4.11 -14.45 -11.37
C ASP A 521 5.63 -14.48 -11.48
N GLY A 522 6.28 -13.87 -10.51
CA GLY A 522 7.73 -13.76 -10.47
C GLY A 522 8.45 -15.10 -10.47
N VAL A 523 7.87 -16.12 -9.82
CA VAL A 523 8.50 -17.45 -9.75
C VAL A 523 8.51 -18.09 -11.13
N LEU A 524 7.39 -17.97 -11.87
CA LEU A 524 7.31 -18.42 -13.25
C LEU A 524 8.29 -17.68 -14.15
N PHE A 525 8.32 -16.35 -14.05
CA PHE A 525 9.24 -15.51 -14.79
C PHE A 525 10.71 -15.93 -14.59
N HIS A 526 11.15 -16.05 -13.35
CA HIS A 526 12.52 -16.46 -13.02
C HIS A 526 12.88 -17.87 -13.49
N ASN A 527 11.93 -18.82 -13.43
CA ASN A 527 12.14 -20.19 -13.91
C ASN A 527 12.32 -20.26 -15.43
N LEU A 528 11.64 -19.38 -16.16
CA LEU A 528 11.69 -19.32 -17.62
C LEU A 528 12.85 -18.44 -18.14
N TYR A 529 13.30 -17.47 -17.34
CA TYR A 529 14.25 -16.44 -17.76
C TYR A 529 15.48 -16.97 -18.52
N ARG A 530 16.18 -17.96 -17.97
CA ARG A 530 17.39 -18.52 -18.62
C ARG A 530 17.11 -19.30 -19.90
N LYS A 531 15.92 -19.91 -20.03
CA LYS A 531 15.50 -20.58 -21.27
C LYS A 531 15.31 -19.53 -22.37
N TRP A 532 14.58 -18.47 -22.05
CA TRP A 532 14.29 -17.37 -22.96
C TRP A 532 15.52 -16.54 -23.35
N ALA A 533 16.40 -16.22 -22.40
CA ALA A 533 17.65 -15.52 -22.67
C ALA A 533 18.61 -16.30 -23.61
N ARG A 534 18.41 -17.61 -23.80
CA ARG A 534 19.15 -18.44 -24.75
C ARG A 534 18.46 -18.59 -26.11
N GLY A 535 17.36 -17.85 -26.34
CA GLY A 535 16.56 -17.95 -27.56
C GLY A 535 15.74 -19.24 -27.65
N LEU A 536 15.51 -19.93 -26.53
CA LEU A 536 14.74 -21.18 -26.50
C LEU A 536 13.26 -20.94 -26.13
N GLY A 537 12.80 -19.68 -26.12
CA GLY A 537 11.39 -19.34 -25.88
C GLY A 537 10.50 -19.72 -27.06
N GLU A 538 9.26 -20.06 -26.78
CA GLU A 538 8.22 -20.34 -27.78
C GLU A 538 7.37 -19.07 -27.94
N ILE A 539 7.32 -18.51 -29.15
CA ILE A 539 6.68 -17.21 -29.43
C ILE A 539 5.29 -17.38 -30.05
N GLU A 540 4.99 -18.56 -30.59
CA GLU A 540 3.80 -18.88 -31.37
C GLU A 540 2.50 -18.57 -30.62
N THR A 541 2.50 -18.70 -29.30
CA THR A 541 1.35 -18.43 -28.42
C THR A 541 1.03 -16.95 -28.28
N ILE A 542 2.02 -16.08 -28.41
CA ILE A 542 1.92 -14.64 -28.11
C ILE A 542 2.18 -13.74 -29.32
N GLU A 543 2.60 -14.30 -30.45
CA GLU A 543 3.07 -13.57 -31.64
C GLU A 543 2.17 -12.40 -32.06
N GLN A 544 0.87 -12.66 -32.16
CA GLN A 544 -0.14 -11.70 -32.60
C GLN A 544 -0.32 -10.49 -31.66
N TRP A 545 0.20 -10.52 -30.44
CA TRP A 545 0.05 -9.44 -29.45
C TRP A 545 1.34 -8.65 -29.22
N ARG A 546 2.41 -8.95 -29.97
CA ARG A 546 3.73 -8.32 -29.86
C ARG A 546 3.79 -6.96 -30.56
N ILE A 547 2.85 -6.06 -30.29
CA ILE A 547 2.80 -4.72 -30.92
C ILE A 547 4.00 -3.83 -30.58
N TYR A 548 4.80 -4.22 -29.59
CA TYR A 548 6.05 -3.57 -29.18
C TYR A 548 7.27 -4.07 -29.96
N ALA A 549 7.18 -5.16 -30.73
CA ALA A 549 8.33 -5.76 -31.41
C ALA A 549 8.98 -4.79 -32.41
N ASP A 550 8.17 -3.98 -33.09
CA ASP A 550 8.62 -2.97 -34.05
C ASP A 550 9.56 -1.92 -33.42
N ILE A 551 9.47 -1.69 -32.10
CA ILE A 551 10.34 -0.74 -31.38
C ILE A 551 11.80 -1.22 -31.34
N PHE A 552 12.01 -2.53 -31.35
CA PHE A 552 13.34 -3.14 -31.25
C PHE A 552 14.03 -3.30 -32.60
N VAL A 553 13.34 -3.03 -33.69
CA VAL A 553 13.92 -2.98 -35.02
C VAL A 553 14.51 -1.58 -35.18
N GLU A 554 15.84 -1.46 -35.20
CA GLU A 554 16.50 -0.19 -35.50
C GLU A 554 15.97 0.38 -36.83
N PRO A 555 15.67 1.69 -36.92
CA PRO A 555 15.34 2.33 -38.20
C PRO A 555 16.51 2.35 -39.18
#